data_AF-A0A5C6X910-F1
#
_entry.id   AF-A0A5C6X910-F1
#
_cell.length_a   1.000
_cell.length_b   1.000
_cell.length_c   1.000
_cell.angle_alpha   90.00
_cell.angle_beta   90.00
_cell.angle_gamma   90.00
#
_symmetry.space_group_name_H-M   'P 1'
#
loop_
_entity.id
_entity.type
_entity.pdbx_description
1 polymer ?
#
loop_
_entity_poly.entity_id
_entity_poly.type
_entity_poly.pdbx_seq_one_letter_code
_entity_poly.pdbx_strand_id
1 'polypeptide(L)' 'MLSQDEESKAARLRLALQMADAGIAMKRQQLARRHPEASSAEVDAMLRAWLGARPLAGCGTVMSFEAWVGRDQ' A
#
# COMPACT_ATOMS: atom_id res chain seq x y z
N MET A 1 -18.13 -12.18 -20.39
CA MET A 1 -16.71 -12.34 -20.79
C MET A 1 -16.04 -11.00 -20.59
N LEU A 2 -15.03 -10.90 -19.74
CA LEU A 2 -14.29 -9.63 -19.57
C LEU A 2 -13.59 -9.29 -20.89
N SER A 3 -13.49 -8.00 -21.21
CA SER A 3 -12.63 -7.59 -22.30
C SER A 3 -11.17 -7.87 -21.92
N GLN A 4 -10.30 -7.98 -22.93
CA GLN A 4 -8.86 -8.17 -22.70
C GLN A 4 -8.24 -7.04 -21.85
N ASP A 5 -8.76 -5.81 -21.98
CA ASP A 5 -8.34 -4.66 -21.17
C ASP A 5 -8.76 -4.81 -19.70
N GLU A 6 -10.00 -5.25 -19.45
CA GLU A 6 -10.50 -5.50 -18.09
C GLU A 6 -9.73 -6.63 -17.39
N GLU A 7 -9.37 -7.70 -18.11
CA GLU A 7 -8.52 -8.74 -17.54
C GLU A 7 -7.11 -8.23 -17.21
N SER A 8 -6.54 -7.36 -18.06
CA SER A 8 -5.23 -6.74 -17.80
C SER A 8 -5.26 -5.80 -16.57
N LYS A 9 -6.34 -5.03 -16.38
CA LYS A 9 -6.54 -4.23 -15.16
C LYS A 9 -6.68 -5.12 -13.92
N ALA A 10 -7.50 -6.17 -14.01
CA ALA A 10 -7.71 -7.10 -12.91
C ALA A 10 -6.40 -7.81 -12.51
N ALA A 11 -5.60 -8.26 -13.49
CA ALA A 11 -4.30 -8.87 -13.23
C ALA A 11 -3.33 -7.91 -12.51
N ARG A 12 -3.24 -6.66 -12.95
CA ARG A 12 -2.42 -5.64 -12.29
C ARG A 12 -2.87 -5.34 -10.87
N LEU A 13 -4.18 -5.25 -10.63
CA LEU A 13 -4.72 -5.04 -9.29
C LEU A 13 -4.38 -6.22 -8.36
N ARG A 14 -4.58 -7.46 -8.83
CA ARG A 14 -4.23 -8.66 -8.06
C ARG A 14 -2.74 -8.66 -7.69
N LEU A 15 -1.86 -8.36 -8.65
CA LEU A 15 -0.43 -8.25 -8.39
C LEU A 15 -0.11 -7.16 -7.36
N ALA A 16 -0.72 -5.97 -7.48
CA ALA A 16 -0.52 -4.89 -6.53
C ALA A 16 -0.94 -5.27 -5.10
N LEU A 17 -2.06 -5.98 -4.95
CA LEU A 17 -2.52 -6.49 -3.65
C LEU A 17 -1.56 -7.53 -3.08
N GLN A 18 -1.09 -8.48 -3.91
CA GLN A 18 -0.09 -9.47 -3.49
C GLN A 18 1.22 -8.81 -3.03
N MET A 19 1.67 -7.78 -3.74
CA MET A 19 2.87 -7.01 -3.36
C MET A 19 2.66 -6.25 -2.05
N ALA A 20 1.46 -5.68 -1.85
CA ALA A 20 1.11 -4.99 -0.60
C ALA A 20 1.14 -5.96 0.59
N ASP A 21 0.51 -7.14 0.45
CA ASP A 21 0.48 -8.17 1.49
C ASP A 21 1.89 -8.65 1.85
N ALA A 22 2.73 -8.92 0.84
CA ALA A 22 4.12 -9.31 1.04
C ALA A 22 4.91 -8.22 1.79
N GLY A 23 4.75 -6.95 1.39
CA GLY A 23 5.40 -5.82 2.06
C GLY A 23 4.97 -5.64 3.52
N ILE A 24 3.68 -5.84 3.83
CA ILE A 24 3.14 -5.79 5.19
C ILE A 24 3.75 -6.92 6.04
N ALA A 25 3.81 -8.14 5.52
CA ALA A 25 4.42 -9.28 6.21
C ALA A 25 5.91 -9.06 6.51
N MET A 26 6.65 -8.55 5.53
CA MET A 26 8.07 -8.20 5.70
C MET A 26 8.27 -7.13 6.78
N LYS A 27 7.41 -6.09 6.80
CA LYS A 27 7.48 -5.03 7.80
C LYS A 27 7.20 -5.56 9.21
N ARG A 28 6.19 -6.42 9.35
CA ARG A 28 5.88 -7.10 10.61
C ARG A 28 7.07 -7.89 11.13
N GLN A 29 7.71 -8.68 10.27
CA GLN A 29 8.91 -9.46 10.64
C GLN A 29 10.10 -8.56 10.97
N GLN A 30 10.27 -7.43 10.27
CA GLN A 30 11.28 -6.43 10.62
C GLN A 30 11.06 -5.89 12.04
N LEU A 31 9.82 -5.53 12.39
CA LEU A 31 9.45 -5.01 13.71
C LEU A 31 9.72 -6.04 14.80
N ALA A 32 9.28 -7.29 14.61
CA ALA A 32 9.52 -8.37 15.56
C ALA A 32 11.02 -8.62 15.81
N ARG A 33 11.85 -8.54 14.76
CA ARG A 33 13.32 -8.68 14.91
C ARG A 33 13.96 -7.50 15.65
N ARG A 34 13.41 -6.29 15.49
CA ARG A 34 13.94 -5.07 16.11
C ARG A 34 13.50 -4.89 17.56
N HIS A 35 12.39 -5.54 17.95
CA HIS A 35 11.81 -5.51 19.28
C HIS A 35 11.54 -6.94 19.76
N PRO A 36 12.58 -7.74 20.05
CA PRO A 36 12.43 -9.13 20.48
C PRO A 36 11.64 -9.29 21.79
N GLU A 37 11.60 -8.25 22.63
CA GLU A 37 10.82 -8.17 23.86
C GLU A 37 9.34 -7.88 23.64
N ALA A 38 8.96 -7.39 22.46
CA ALA A 38 7.57 -7.04 22.17
C ALA A 38 6.73 -8.29 21.91
N SER A 39 5.54 -8.31 22.50
CA SER A 39 4.51 -9.29 22.18
C SER A 39 4.01 -9.13 20.74
N SER A 40 3.35 -10.17 20.22
CA SER A 40 2.73 -10.12 18.89
C SER A 40 1.73 -8.97 18.74
N ALA A 41 0.95 -8.68 19.79
CA ALA A 41 -0.03 -7.60 19.81
C ALA A 41 0.64 -6.21 19.73
N GLU A 42 1.78 -6.03 20.40
CA GLU A 42 2.56 -4.79 20.34
C GLU A 42 3.20 -4.60 18.97
N VAL A 43 3.76 -5.65 18.37
CA VAL A 43 4.27 -5.62 16.99
C VAL A 43 3.16 -5.22 16.00
N ASP A 44 1.95 -5.77 16.15
CA ASP A 44 0.81 -5.42 15.30
C ASP A 44 0.33 -3.98 15.53
N ALA A 45 0.42 -3.45 16.75
CA ALA A 45 0.15 -2.05 17.05
C ALA A 45 1.17 -1.12 16.38
N MET A 46 2.47 -1.44 16.45
CA MET A 46 3.53 -0.70 15.77
C MET A 46 3.37 -0.74 14.25
N LEU A 47 2.95 -1.88 13.70
CA LEU A 47 2.68 -2.03 12.28
C LEU A 47 1.52 -1.13 11.83
N ARG A 48 0.42 -1.10 12.59
CA ARG A 48 -0.72 -0.19 12.32
C ARG A 48 -0.30 1.28 12.41
N ALA A 49 0.49 1.64 13.42
CA ALA A 49 1.01 3.00 13.55
C ALA A 49 1.89 3.37 12.34
N TRP A 50 2.76 2.46 11.89
CA TRP A 50 3.58 2.68 10.70
C TRP A 50 2.75 2.82 9.41
N LEU A 51 1.71 2.01 9.24
CA LEU A 51 0.80 2.11 8.09
C LEU A 51 0.02 3.44 8.10
N GLY A 52 -0.41 3.92 9.28
CA GLY A 52 -1.13 5.18 9.43
C GLY A 52 -0.24 6.43 9.34
N ALA A 53 1.02 6.34 9.75
CA ALA A 53 1.99 7.44 9.71
C ALA A 53 2.71 7.57 8.35
N ARG A 54 2.53 6.59 7.45
CA ARG A 54 3.13 6.62 6.11
C ARG A 54 2.54 7.82 5.35
N PRO A 55 3.35 8.85 5.02
CA PRO A 55 2.88 9.90 4.13
C PRO A 55 2.43 9.24 2.82
N LEU A 56 1.26 9.61 2.30
CA LEU A 56 0.88 9.28 0.92
C LEU A 56 1.84 9.91 -0.11
N ALA A 57 2.87 10.65 0.33
CA ALA A 57 3.87 11.30 -0.47
C ALA A 57 4.69 10.27 -1.28
N GLY A 58 4.18 9.97 -2.48
CA GLY A 58 4.77 9.10 -3.49
C GLY A 58 3.74 8.35 -4.33
N CYS A 59 2.55 8.07 -3.80
CA CYS A 59 1.40 7.62 -4.57
C CYS A 59 0.40 8.77 -4.57
N GLY A 60 0.22 9.41 -5.73
CA GLY A 60 -0.40 10.72 -5.87
C GLY A 60 -1.52 10.99 -4.86
N THR A 61 -1.51 12.21 -4.30
CA THR A 61 -2.76 12.92 -4.07
C THR A 61 -3.76 12.45 -5.12
N VAL A 62 -4.94 11.98 -4.72
CA VAL A 62 -6.04 11.85 -5.67
C VAL A 62 -6.29 13.29 -6.13
N MET A 63 -5.56 13.72 -7.14
CA MET A 63 -5.86 14.94 -7.85
C MET A 63 -7.25 14.66 -8.41
N SER A 64 -8.21 15.51 -8.08
CA SER A 64 -9.48 15.48 -8.80
C SER A 64 -9.15 15.54 -10.29
N PHE A 65 -9.93 14.84 -11.11
CA PHE A 65 -9.74 14.82 -12.57
C PHE A 65 -9.62 16.25 -13.16
N GLU A 66 -10.32 17.22 -12.58
CA GLU A 66 -10.25 18.65 -12.91
C GLU A 66 -8.86 19.26 -12.68
N ALA A 67 -8.13 18.83 -11.64
CA ALA A 67 -6.79 19.32 -11.34
C ALA A 67 -5.70 18.78 -12.30
N TRP A 68 -6.04 17.81 -13.16
CA TRP A 68 -5.16 17.27 -14.19
C TRP A 68 -5.33 17.96 -15.56
N VAL A 69 -6.54 18.39 -15.92
CA VAL A 69 -6.84 19.03 -17.22
C VAL A 69 -6.46 20.53 -17.26
N GLY A 70 -6.36 21.19 -16.11
CA GLY A 70 -6.11 22.64 -16.03
C GLY A 70 -4.64 23.08 -16.18
N ARG A 71 -3.73 22.25 -16.69
CA ARG A 71 -2.29 22.59 -16.79
C ARG A 71 -1.68 22.61 -18.20
N ASP A 72 -2.51 22.51 -19.24
CA ASP A 72 -2.10 22.73 -20.63
C ASP A 72 -2.99 23.79 -21.32
N GLN A 73 -2.97 25.03 -20.82
CA GLN A 73 -3.32 26.20 -21.63
C GLN A 73 -2.35 27.35 -21.37
#